data_AF-A0A6I3H7A1-F1
#
_entry.id   AF-A0A6I3H7A1-F1
#
_cell.length_a   1.000
_cell.length_b   1.000
_cell.length_c   1.000
_cell.angle_alpha   90.00
_cell.angle_beta   90.00
_cell.angle_gamma   90.00
#
_symmetry.space_group_name_H-M   'P 1'
#
loop_
_entity.id
_entity.type
_entity.pdbx_description
1 polymer ?
#
loop_
_entity_poly.entity_id
_entity_poly.type
_entity_poly.pdbx_seq_one_letter_code
_entity_poly.pdbx_strand_id
1 'polypeptide(L)' 'MDGGLVSAEQHALVSRVVAANPVIGELGERFTAAGFELSLVGGSVRDALLGRLGHDLDFTT' A
#
# COMPACT_ATOMS: atom_id res chain seq x y z
N MET A 1 -24.02 -3.34 -5.49
CA MET A 1 -22.95 -3.07 -4.50
C MET A 1 -21.69 -2.82 -5.30
N ASP A 2 -21.50 -1.58 -5.73
CA ASP A 2 -20.31 -1.19 -6.48
C ASP A 2 -19.16 -1.05 -5.48
N GLY A 3 -18.56 -2.17 -5.09
CA GLY A 3 -17.23 -2.19 -4.42
C GLY A 3 -16.11 -1.81 -5.41
N GLY A 4 -16.43 -0.88 -6.32
CA GLY A 4 -15.79 -0.73 -7.61
C GLY A 4 -14.50 0.07 -7.48
N LEU A 5 -13.40 -0.58 -7.83
CA LEU A 5 -12.14 -0.01 -8.33
C LEU A 5 -11.71 1.29 -7.64
N VAL A 6 -10.71 1.16 -6.77
CA VAL A 6 -9.89 2.29 -6.30
C VAL A 6 -9.49 3.12 -7.52
N SER A 7 -9.83 4.41 -7.54
CA SER A 7 -9.52 5.27 -8.68
C SER A 7 -8.00 5.37 -8.88
N ALA A 8 -7.55 5.68 -10.09
CA ALA A 8 -6.12 5.87 -10.36
C ALA A 8 -5.49 6.94 -9.45
N GLU A 9 -6.27 7.97 -9.09
CA GLU A 9 -5.84 9.02 -8.15
C GLU A 9 -5.68 8.47 -6.73
N GLN A 10 -6.65 7.68 -6.26
CA GLN A 10 -6.58 7.02 -4.96
C GLN A 10 -5.40 6.05 -4.89
N HIS A 11 -5.15 5.28 -5.95
CA HIS A 11 -3.99 4.40 -6.05
C HIS A 11 -2.68 5.21 -5.97
N ALA A 12 -2.56 6.29 -6.73
CA ALA A 12 -1.38 7.16 -6.70
C ALA A 12 -1.17 7.83 -5.33
N LEU A 13 -2.25 8.19 -4.62
CA LEU A 13 -2.16 8.69 -3.25
C LEU A 13 -1.55 7.63 -2.32
N VAL A 14 -2.08 6.41 -2.31
CA VAL A 14 -1.58 5.31 -1.48
C VAL A 14 -0.11 5.02 -1.83
N SER A 15 0.24 4.89 -3.10
CA SER A 15 1.62 4.62 -3.53
C SER A 15 2.59 5.69 -3.03
N ARG A 16 2.24 6.98 -3.08
CA ARG A 16 3.13 8.05 -2.58
C ARG A 16 3.33 8.00 -1.07
N VAL A 17 2.26 7.77 -0.31
CA VAL A 17 2.35 7.72 1.16
C VAL A 17 3.19 6.52 1.59
N VAL A 18 3.02 5.38 0.91
CA VAL A 18 3.81 4.17 1.15
C VAL A 18 5.28 4.37 0.75
N ALA A 19 5.55 4.94 -0.43
CA ALA A 19 6.89 5.17 -0.93
C ALA A 19 7.71 6.19 -0.10
N ALA A 20 7.06 7.01 0.72
CA ALA A 20 7.75 7.91 1.64
C ALA A 20 8.49 7.18 2.77
N ASN A 21 8.21 5.89 3.00
CA ASN A 21 8.89 5.10 4.01
C ASN A 21 9.97 4.20 3.37
N PRO A 22 11.27 4.46 3.63
CA PRO A 22 12.37 3.71 3.00
C PRO A 22 12.34 2.22 3.32
N VAL A 23 11.83 1.82 4.49
CA VAL A 23 11.73 0.41 4.89
C VAL A 23 10.73 -0.35 4.01
N ILE A 24 9.65 0.31 3.59
CA ILE A 24 8.64 -0.33 2.73
C ILE A 24 9.19 -0.51 1.31
N GLY A 25 9.95 0.47 0.81
CA GLY A 25 10.64 0.34 -0.48
C GLY A 25 11.54 -0.90 -0.52
N GLU A 26 12.41 -1.04 0.50
CA GLU A 26 13.29 -2.21 0.63
C GLU A 26 12.51 -3.52 0.75
N LEU A 27 11.40 -3.54 1.50
CA LEU A 27 10.54 -4.71 1.63
C LEU A 27 9.94 -5.13 0.28
N GLY A 28 9.42 -4.18 -0.49
CA GLY A 28 8.87 -4.43 -1.82
C GLY A 28 9.91 -4.97 -2.81
N GLU A 29 11.13 -4.43 -2.79
CA GLU A 29 12.24 -4.92 -3.60
C GLU A 29 12.60 -6.37 -3.26
N ARG A 30 12.64 -6.74 -1.97
CA ARG A 30 12.93 -8.10 -1.52
C ARG A 30 11.86 -9.10 -1.95
N PHE A 31 10.57 -8.76 -1.85
CA PHE A 31 9.47 -9.62 -2.33
C PHE A 31 9.52 -9.80 -3.85
N THR A 32 9.75 -8.70 -4.58
CA THR A 32 9.90 -8.71 -6.04
C THR A 32 11.08 -9.59 -6.47
N ALA A 33 12.23 -9.47 -5.81
CA ALA A 33 13.41 -10.29 -6.07
C ALA A 33 13.18 -11.78 -5.81
N ALA A 34 12.26 -12.11 -4.90
CA ALA A 34 11.85 -13.48 -4.61
C ALA A 34 10.71 -14.00 -5.51
N GLY A 35 10.18 -13.18 -6.42
CA GLY A 35 9.10 -13.56 -7.35
C GLY A 35 7.70 -13.46 -6.75
N PHE A 36 7.52 -12.70 -5.68
CA PHE A 36 6.22 -12.47 -5.03
C PHE A 36 5.72 -11.05 -5.24
N GLU A 37 4.40 -10.91 -5.31
CA GLU A 37 3.75 -9.61 -5.23
C GLU A 37 3.51 -9.26 -3.76
N LEU A 38 3.59 -7.97 -3.42
CA LEU A 38 3.31 -7.47 -2.08
C LEU A 38 2.24 -6.39 -2.18
N SER A 39 1.12 -6.61 -1.49
CA SER A 39 -0.04 -5.71 -1.53
C SER A 39 -0.33 -5.13 -0.15
N LEU A 40 -0.54 -3.81 -0.06
CA LEU A 40 -1.09 -3.17 1.13
C LEU A 40 -2.60 -3.49 1.22
N VAL A 41 -3.08 -3.87 2.39
CA VAL A 41 -4.47 -4.33 2.57
C VAL A 41 -5.16 -3.71 3.80
N GLY A 42 -6.44 -4.03 3.95
CA GLY A 42 -7.18 -3.81 5.19
C GLY A 42 -7.28 -2.35 5.63
N GLY A 43 -7.10 -2.12 6.93
CA GLY A 43 -7.19 -0.79 7.54
C GLY A 43 -6.15 0.19 6.99
N SER A 44 -4.98 -0.32 6.63
CA SER A 44 -3.87 0.48 6.12
C SER A 44 -4.21 1.20 4.81
N VAL A 45 -4.93 0.55 3.89
CA VAL A 45 -5.38 1.18 2.64
C VAL A 45 -6.39 2.29 2.92
N ARG A 46 -7.38 2.02 3.77
CA ARG A 46 -8.38 3.02 4.17
C ARG A 46 -7.72 4.23 4.82
N ASP A 47 -6.77 4.00 5.73
CA ASP A 47 -6.15 5.08 6.50
C ASP A 47 -5.19 5.91 5.64
N ALA A 48 -4.51 5.30 4.67
CA ALA A 48 -3.76 6.02 3.64
C ALA A 48 -4.67 6.93 2.79
N LEU A 49 -5.84 6.44 2.37
CA LEU A 49 -6.82 7.22 1.60
C LEU A 49 -7.42 8.38 2.41
N LEU A 50 -7.53 8.23 3.72
CA LEU A 50 -8.01 9.28 4.63
C LEU A 50 -6.91 10.26 5.05
N GLY A 51 -5.66 10.08 4.60
CA GLY A 51 -4.51 10.92 4.98
C GLY A 51 -4.08 10.74 6.43
N ARG A 52 -4.30 9.55 7.01
CA ARG A 52 -4.06 9.22 8.42
C ARG A 52 -3.17 7.99 8.58
N LEU A 53 -2.30 7.71 7.61
CA LEU A 53 -1.48 6.49 7.65
C LEU A 53 -0.59 6.50 8.89
N GLY A 54 -0.80 5.49 9.73
CA GLY A 54 -0.03 5.27 10.95
C GLY A 54 1.20 4.40 10.70
N HIS A 55 1.69 3.78 11.77
CA HIS A 55 2.87 2.93 11.75
C HIS A 55 2.50 1.44 11.62
N ASP A 56 1.23 1.12 11.80
CA ASP A 56 0.69 -0.23 11.69
C ASP A 56 0.25 -0.47 10.25
N LEU A 57 1.01 -1.29 9.53
CA LEU A 57 0.85 -1.53 8.10
C LEU A 57 0.64 -3.01 7.82
N ASP A 58 -0.49 -3.31 7.20
CA ASP A 58 -0.89 -4.66 6.83
C ASP A 58 -0.53 -4.95 5.37
N PHE A 59 0.24 -6.00 5.15
CA PHE A 59 0.58 -6.50 3.83
C PHE A 59 0.13 -7.95 3.63
N THR A 60 -0.17 -8.31 2.39
CA THR A 60 -0.35 -9.69 1.93
C THR A 60 0.53 -9.97 0.72
N THR A 61 0.89 -11.25 0.55
CA THR A 61 1.43 -11.81 -0.69
C THR A 61 0.37 -12.63 -1.41
#